data_AF-A0A832DJW7-F1
#
_entry.id   AF-A0A832DJW7-F1
#
_cell.length_a   1.000
_cell.length_b   1.000
_cell.length_c   1.000
_cell.angle_alpha   90.00
_cell.angle_beta   90.00
_cell.angle_gamma   90.00
#
_symmetry.space_group_name_H-M   'P 1'
#
loop_
_entity.id
_entity.type
_entity.pdbx_description
1 polymer ?
#
loop_
_entity_poly.entity_id
_entity_poly.type
_entity_poly.pdbx_seq_one_letter_code
_entity_poly.pdbx_strand_id
1 'polypeptide(L)' 'MSPLARAIVAQLSARPRHFGELVEAHMDVPWRDFLRAWGEVRAAEVLSRDDAGRYLVSASPSPSPP' A
#
# COMPACT_ATOMS: atom_id res chain seq x y z
N MET A 1 -9.53 2.55 -7.79
CA MET A 1 -8.57 1.49 -7.45
C MET A 1 -8.89 0.22 -8.23
N SER A 2 -7.96 -0.24 -9.05
CA SER A 2 -7.94 -1.54 -9.73
C SER A 2 -7.94 -2.72 -8.73
N PRO A 3 -8.27 -3.96 -9.16
CA PRO A 3 -8.20 -5.14 -8.29
C PRO A 3 -6.83 -5.32 -7.63
N LEU A 4 -5.75 -5.11 -8.40
CA LEU A 4 -4.39 -5.17 -7.89
C LEU A 4 -4.11 -4.10 -6.83
N ALA A 5 -4.55 -2.85 -7.07
CA ALA A 5 -4.39 -1.78 -6.10
C ALA A 5 -5.12 -2.09 -4.78
N ARG A 6 -6.33 -2.66 -4.84
CA ARG A 6 -7.08 -3.10 -3.66
C ARG A 6 -6.36 -4.25 -2.92
N ALA A 7 -5.77 -5.20 -3.66
CA ALA A 7 -4.99 -6.28 -3.07
C ALA A 7 -3.74 -5.75 -2.33
N ILE A 8 -3.03 -4.78 -2.90
CA ILE A 8 -1.89 -4.12 -2.25
C ILE A 8 -2.33 -3.42 -0.95
N VAL A 9 -3.43 -2.68 -0.98
CA VAL A 9 -3.99 -2.05 0.23
C VAL A 9 -4.34 -3.08 1.29
N ALA A 10 -4.99 -4.18 0.92
CA ALA A 10 -5.33 -5.25 1.85
C ALA A 10 -4.07 -5.87 2.49
N GLN A 11 -3.01 -6.11 1.69
CA GLN A 11 -1.74 -6.61 2.22
C GLN A 11 -1.09 -5.64 3.22
N LEU A 12 -1.08 -4.34 2.90
CA LEU A 12 -0.52 -3.30 3.77
C LEU A 12 -1.37 -3.02 5.02
N SER A 13 -2.68 -3.28 4.94
CA SER A 13 -3.58 -3.21 6.09
C SER A 13 -3.39 -4.40 7.03
N ALA A 14 -3.03 -5.56 6.50
CA ALA A 14 -2.75 -6.76 7.28
C ALA A 14 -1.37 -6.70 7.96
N ARG A 15 -0.36 -6.17 7.27
CA ARG A 15 1.02 -6.06 7.80
C ARG A 15 1.81 -4.96 7.08
N PRO A 16 2.57 -4.11 7.80
CA PRO A 16 3.47 -3.15 7.18
C PRO A 16 4.56 -3.83 6.34
N ARG A 17 4.85 -3.30 5.14
CA ARG A 17 5.82 -3.86 4.19
C ARG A 17 6.63 -2.80 3.48
N HIS A 18 7.87 -3.11 3.13
CA HIS A 18 8.66 -2.32 2.19
C HIS A 18 8.10 -2.43 0.77
N PHE A 19 8.43 -1.44 -0.07
CA PHE A 19 8.08 -1.50 -1.49
C PHE A 19 8.68 -2.73 -2.17
N GLY A 20 9.94 -3.09 -1.86
CA GLY A 20 10.57 -4.29 -2.40
C GLY A 20 9.80 -5.57 -2.11
N GLU A 21 9.31 -5.74 -0.87
CA GLU A 21 8.47 -6.89 -0.49
C GLU A 21 7.13 -6.91 -1.24
N LEU A 22 6.58 -5.75 -1.60
CA LEU A 22 5.38 -5.68 -2.46
C LEU A 22 5.71 -6.04 -3.91
N VAL A 23 6.88 -5.68 -4.43
CA VAL A 23 7.30 -6.09 -5.78
C VAL A 23 7.50 -7.60 -5.83
N GLU A 24 8.22 -8.15 -4.85
CA GLU A 24 8.50 -9.59 -4.75
C GLU A 24 7.22 -10.42 -4.67
N ALA A 25 6.22 -9.96 -3.91
CA ALA A 25 4.95 -10.66 -3.75
C ALA A 25 4.05 -10.64 -5.00
N HIS A 26 4.38 -9.84 -6.02
CA HIS A 26 3.58 -9.67 -7.24
C HIS A 26 4.47 -9.78 -8.50
N MET A 27 5.56 -10.56 -8.46
CA MET A 27 6.47 -10.75 -9.60
C MET A 27 5.82 -11.42 -10.82
N ASP A 28 4.68 -12.09 -10.63
CA ASP A 28 3.86 -12.67 -11.69
C ASP A 28 3.05 -11.61 -12.48
N VAL A 29 2.95 -10.38 -11.96
CA VAL A 29 2.26 -9.27 -12.61
C VAL A 29 3.23 -8.51 -13.53
N PRO A 30 2.80 -8.14 -14.75
CA PRO A 30 3.59 -7.25 -15.60
C PRO A 30 3.96 -5.95 -14.87
N TRP A 31 5.25 -5.59 -14.89
CA TRP A 31 5.79 -4.46 -14.12
C TRP A 31 5.03 -3.15 -14.30
N ARG A 32 4.63 -2.85 -15.54
CA ARG A 32 3.85 -1.64 -15.87
C ARG A 32 2.49 -1.62 -15.15
N ASP A 33 1.84 -2.77 -15.04
CA ASP A 33 0.51 -2.88 -14.44
C ASP A 33 0.61 -2.80 -12.91
N PHE A 34 1.69 -3.37 -12.32
CA PHE A 34 2.05 -3.14 -10.92
C PHE A 34 2.28 -1.66 -10.62
N LEU A 35 3.11 -0.97 -11.42
CA LEU A 35 3.37 0.46 -11.24
C LEU A 35 2.12 1.33 -11.38
N ARG A 36 1.22 0.98 -12.31
CA ARG A 36 -0.07 1.65 -12.44
C ARG A 36 -0.90 1.49 -11.17
N ALA A 37 -1.04 0.25 -10.68
CA ALA A 37 -1.78 -0.02 -9.45
C ALA A 37 -1.15 0.69 -8.24
N TRP A 38 0.18 0.69 -8.12
CA TRP A 38 0.90 1.42 -7.08
C TRP A 38 0.64 2.94 -7.14
N GLY A 39 0.58 3.51 -8.35
CA GLY A 39 0.19 4.90 -8.57
C GLY A 39 -1.20 5.20 -8.00
N GLU A 40 -2.18 4.31 -8.23
CA GLU A 40 -3.52 4.44 -7.66
C GLU A 40 -3.53 4.38 -6.13
N VAL A 41 -2.72 3.49 -5.52
CA VAL A 41 -2.61 3.38 -4.05
C VAL A 41 -2.06 4.67 -3.45
N ARG A 42 -1.01 5.26 -4.04
CA ARG A 42 -0.46 6.53 -3.55
C ARG A 42 -1.43 7.69 -3.72
N ALA A 43 -2.17 7.72 -4.83
CA ALA A 43 -3.16 8.77 -5.10
C ALA A 43 -4.37 8.72 -4.15
N ALA A 44 -4.59 7.59 -3.46
CA ALA A 44 -5.66 7.46 -2.47
C ALA A 44 -5.31 8.07 -1.10
N GLU A 45 -4.07 8.56 -0.90
CA GLU A 45 -3.60 9.22 0.35
C GLU A 45 -3.79 8.39 1.64
N VAL A 46 -3.95 7.06 1.50
CA VAL A 46 -4.13 6.13 2.62
C VAL A 46 -2.82 5.62 3.24
N LEU A 47 -1.69 5.95 2.61
CA LEU A 47 -0.38 5.42 2.99
C LEU A 47 0.30 6.30 4.04
N SER A 48 0.85 5.66 5.07
CA SER A 48 1.85 6.22 5.97
C SER A 48 3.13 5.37 5.92
N ARG A 49 4.22 5.87 6.49
CA ARG A 49 5.46 5.10 6.67
C ARG A 49 5.83 5.05 8.14
N ASP A 50 6.29 3.89 8.60
CA ASP A 50 6.89 3.76 9.93
C ASP A 50 8.36 4.20 9.93
N ASP A 51 8.99 4.20 11.11
CA ASP A 51 10.39 4.60 11.29
C ASP A 51 11.39 3.69 10.53
N ALA A 52 10.97 2.47 10.18
CA ALA A 52 11.75 1.56 9.37
C ALA A 52 11.55 1.80 7.86
N GLY A 53 10.68 2.72 7.45
CA GLY A 53 10.36 2.99 6.05
C GLY A 53 9.42 1.96 5.41
N ARG A 54 8.71 1.16 6.20
CA ARG A 54 7.65 0.27 5.71
C ARG A 54 6.38 1.07 5.50
N TYR A 55 5.66 0.76 4.43
CA TYR A 55 4.34 1.29 4.19
C TYR A 55 3.31 0.60 5.09
N LEU A 56 2.37 1.39 5.59
CA LEU A 56 1.18 0.93 6.30
C LEU A 56 -0.03 1.73 5.83
N VAL A 57 -1.21 1.11 5.92
CA VAL A 57 -2.48 1.78 5.66
C VAL A 57 -3.08 2.19 6.99
N SER A 58 -3.21 3.50 7.21
CA SER A 58 -3.85 4.02 8.42
C SER A 58 -5.36 3.83 8.27
N ALA A 59 -5.98 3.11 9.22
CA ALA A 59 -7.43 2.93 9.27
C ALA A 59 -8.14 4.22 9.71
N SER A 60 -8.21 5.22 8.82
CA SER A 60 -8.69 6.59 9.11
C SER A 60 -7.92 7.32 10.23
N PRO A 61 -7.93 8.66 10.24
CA PRO A 61 -7.50 9.40 11.42
C PRO A 61 -8.46 9.06 12.56
N SER A 62 -7.96 8.44 13.62
CA SER A 62 -8.69 8.41 14.89
C SER A 62 -8.93 9.87 15.31
N PRO A 63 -10.16 10.31 15.60
CA PRO A 63 -10.37 11.64 16.16
C PRO A 63 -9.64 11.67 17.50
N SER A 64 -8.63 12.54 17.63
CA SER A 64 -8.04 12.84 18.94
C SER A 64 -9.16 13.36 19.86
N PRO A 65 -9.29 12.86 21.09
CA PRO A 65 -10.23 13.43 22.05
C PRO A 65 -9.79 14.86 22.43
N PRO A 66 -10.74 15.71 22.86
CA PRO A 66 -10.53 17.14 23.11
C PRO A 66 -9.53 17.44 24.23
#